data_AF-A0A7J8RJA5-F1
#
_entry.id   AF-A0A7J8RJA5-F1
#
_cell.length_a   1.000
_cell.length_b   1.000
_cell.length_c   1.000
_cell.angle_alpha   90.00
_cell.angle_beta   90.00
_cell.angle_gamma   90.00
#
_symmetry.space_group_name_H-M   'P 1'
#
loop_
_entity.id
_entity.type
_entity.pdbx_description
1 polymer ?
#
loop_
_entity_poly.entity_id
_entity_poly.type
_entity_poly.pdbx_seq_one_letter_code
_entity_poly.pdbx_strand_id
1 'polypeptide(L)'
;MLLDIICNGFALISNIAEVRLTHEWCNKDWKVKFRHVLRESSKVADCLAKAAIGKLNQVVLFPVPPQYVIRLLEEDTHDSLYE
;
A
#
# COMPACT_ATOMS: atom_id res chain seq x y z
N MET A 1 8.66 5.96 -10.36
CA MET A 1 9.89 6.07 -9.55
C MET A 1 10.17 4.80 -8.74
N LEU A 2 9.36 4.39 -7.76
CA LEU A 2 9.62 3.13 -7.01
C LEU A 2 9.36 1.86 -7.84
N LEU A 3 8.25 1.82 -8.58
CA LEU A 3 7.93 0.67 -9.46
C LEU A 3 9.04 0.45 -10.50
N ASP A 4 9.55 1.53 -11.09
CA ASP A 4 10.65 1.46 -12.04
C ASP A 4 11.94 0.94 -11.40
N ILE A 5 12.21 1.28 -10.14
CA ILE A 5 13.36 0.76 -9.38
C ILE A 5 13.19 -0.76 -9.13
N ILE A 6 12.00 -1.21 -8.78
CA ILE A 6 11.70 -2.63 -8.51
C ILE A 6 11.75 -3.45 -9.81
N CYS A 7 11.20 -2.94 -10.91
CA CYS A 7 11.08 -3.70 -12.16
C CYS A 7 12.36 -3.74 -13.00
N ASN A 8 13.23 -2.72 -12.91
CA ASN A 8 14.40 -2.60 -13.79
C ASN A 8 15.72 -3.10 -13.16
N GLY A 9 15.65 -3.93 -12.12
CA GLY A 9 16.84 -4.50 -11.46
C GLY A 9 17.66 -3.52 -10.60
N PHE A 10 17.34 -2.22 -10.62
CA PHE A 10 17.97 -1.21 -9.77
C PHE A 10 17.74 -1.46 -8.27
N ALA A 11 16.68 -2.20 -7.91
CA ALA A 11 16.42 -2.56 -6.54
C ALA A 11 17.55 -3.38 -5.90
N LEU A 12 18.28 -4.21 -6.67
CA LEU A 12 19.38 -5.04 -6.13
C LEU A 12 20.58 -4.22 -5.69
N ILE A 13 20.85 -3.10 -6.36
CA ILE A 13 21.97 -2.20 -6.08
C ILE A 13 21.57 -1.01 -5.20
N SER A 14 20.31 -0.97 -4.74
CA SER A 14 19.83 0.11 -3.88
C SER A 14 20.54 0.07 -2.53
N ASN A 15 20.95 1.25 -2.05
CA ASN A 15 21.45 1.43 -0.68
C ASN A 15 20.33 1.42 0.38
N ILE A 16 19.06 1.36 -0.04
CA ILE A 16 17.89 1.28 0.85
C ILE A 16 17.53 -0.19 1.07
N ALA A 17 17.62 -0.65 2.31
CA ALA A 17 17.40 -2.05 2.66
C ALA A 17 15.98 -2.53 2.30
N GLU A 18 14.98 -1.68 2.54
CA GLU A 18 13.56 -1.96 2.28
C GLU A 18 13.28 -2.16 0.79
N VAL A 19 13.98 -1.43 -0.09
CA VAL A 19 13.85 -1.59 -1.55
C VAL A 19 14.39 -2.95 -1.98
N ARG A 20 15.55 -3.36 -1.45
CA ARG A 20 16.13 -4.68 -1.70
C ARG A 20 15.23 -5.80 -1.21
N LEU A 21 14.74 -5.71 0.04
CA LEU A 21 13.83 -6.70 0.63
C LEU A 21 12.53 -6.81 -0.18
N THR A 22 11.96 -5.69 -0.61
CA THR A 22 10.76 -5.69 -1.45
C THR A 22 11.00 -6.45 -2.75
N HIS A 23 12.14 -6.22 -3.41
CA HIS A 23 12.52 -6.95 -4.61
C HIS A 23 12.71 -8.45 -4.38
N GLU A 24 13.37 -8.85 -3.28
CA GLU A 24 13.51 -10.27 -2.90
C GLU A 24 12.16 -10.96 -2.69
N TRP A 25 11.21 -10.29 -2.03
CA TRP A 25 9.85 -10.78 -1.86
C TRP A 25 9.11 -10.90 -3.20
N CYS A 26 9.29 -9.95 -4.13
CA CYS A 26 8.62 -9.99 -5.42
C CYS A 26 9.09 -11.15 -6.32
N ASN A 27 10.29 -11.68 -6.08
CA ASN A 27 10.88 -12.80 -6.83
C ASN A 27 10.64 -14.19 -6.18
N LYS A 28 9.72 -14.29 -5.22
CA LYS A 28 9.25 -15.58 -4.69
C LYS A 28 8.35 -16.30 -5.71
N ASP A 29 7.93 -17.52 -5.38
CA ASP A 29 7.09 -18.37 -6.25
C ASP A 29 5.61 -17.91 -6.28
N TRP A 30 5.42 -16.66 -6.69
CA TRP A 30 4.11 -16.06 -6.94
C TRP A 30 4.18 -15.09 -8.12
N LYS A 31 3.03 -14.83 -8.75
CA LYS A 31 2.93 -13.87 -9.85
C LYS A 31 2.55 -12.50 -9.31
N VAL A 32 3.50 -11.57 -9.27
CA VAL A 32 3.25 -10.18 -8.83
C VAL A 32 2.88 -9.30 -10.02
N LYS A 33 1.84 -8.48 -9.86
CA LYS A 33 1.50 -7.39 -10.78
C LYS A 33 1.53 -6.08 -10.03
N PHE A 34 2.23 -5.10 -10.57
CA PHE A 34 2.28 -3.76 -10.01
C PHE A 34 1.28 -2.85 -10.72
N ARG A 35 0.51 -2.08 -9.95
CA ARG A 35 -0.35 -1.02 -10.46
C ARG A 35 -0.12 0.22 -9.61
N HIS A 36 0.21 1.33 -10.26
CA HIS A 36 0.20 2.62 -9.58
C HIS A 36 -1.25 3.09 -9.47
N VAL A 37 -1.71 3.31 -8.25
CA VAL A 37 -3.03 3.86 -7.94
C VAL A 37 -2.81 5.25 -7.36
N LEU A 38 -3.55 6.24 -7.86
CA LEU A 38 -3.49 7.59 -7.32
C LEU A 38 -3.98 7.57 -5.86
N ARG A 39 -3.33 8.36 -5.01
CA ARG A 39 -3.65 8.46 -3.59
C ARG A 39 -5.13 8.75 -3.34
N GLU A 40 -5.71 9.63 -4.16
CA GLU A 40 -7.13 10.03 -4.09
C GLU A 40 -8.09 8.87 -4.34
N SER A 41 -7.65 7.86 -5.08
CA SER A 41 -8.40 6.63 -5.37
C SER A 41 -8.13 5.52 -4.33
N SER A 42 -7.28 5.77 -3.33
CA SER A 42 -6.95 4.80 -2.27
C SER A 42 -7.01 5.47 -0.88
N LYS A 43 -8.11 6.17 -0.63
CA LYS A 43 -8.33 6.97 0.60
C LYS A 43 -8.18 6.13 1.86
N VAL A 44 -8.69 4.90 1.87
CA VAL A 44 -8.58 3.99 3.04
C VAL A 44 -7.12 3.69 3.39
N ALA A 45 -6.30 3.32 2.40
CA ALA A 45 -4.89 3.01 2.62
C ALA A 45 -4.12 4.24 3.13
N ASP A 46 -4.39 5.43 2.57
CA ASP A 46 -3.81 6.70 3.02
C ASP A 46 -4.20 7.03 4.48
N CYS A 47 -5.47 6.84 4.84
CA CYS A 47 -5.94 7.09 6.19
C CYS A 47 -5.32 6.13 7.22
N LEU A 48 -5.23 4.83 6.89
CA LEU A 48 -4.59 3.85 7.76
C LEU A 48 -3.08 4.12 7.92
N ALA A 49 -2.39 4.47 6.83
CA ALA A 49 -1.00 4.88 6.89
C ALA A 49 -0.80 6.09 7.81
N LYS A 50 -1.69 7.10 7.72
CA LYS A 50 -1.70 8.26 8.61
C LYS A 50 -1.93 7.89 10.07
N ALA A 51 -2.85 6.98 10.35
CA ALA A 51 -3.14 6.53 11.71
C ALA A 51 -2.00 5.72 12.34
N ALA A 52 -1.13 5.13 11.51
CA ALA A 52 0.08 4.45 11.94
C ALA A 52 1.31 5.38 12.03
N ILE A 53 1.20 6.66 11.64
CA ILE A 53 2.30 7.63 11.75
C ILE A 53 2.77 7.70 13.21
N GLY A 54 4.09 7.58 13.41
CA GLY A 54 4.73 7.58 14.73
C GLY A 54 4.95 6.20 15.34
N LYS A 55 4.42 5.13 14.74
CA LYS A 55 4.65 3.74 15.15
C LYS A 55 5.65 3.02 14.23
N LEU A 56 6.78 3.68 13.97
CA LEU A 56 7.86 3.13 13.17
C LEU A 56 8.32 1.79 13.76
N ASN A 57 8.52 0.79 12.90
CA ASN A 57 8.93 -0.59 13.24
C ASN A 57 7.94 -1.40 14.10
N GLN A 58 6.66 -0.99 14.16
CA GLN A 58 5.61 -1.77 14.83
C GLN A 58 4.50 -2.12 13.85
N VAL A 59 3.98 -3.34 14.00
CA VAL A 59 2.74 -3.74 13.33
C VAL A 59 1.57 -3.11 14.07
N VAL A 60 0.85 -2.21 13.41
CA VAL A 60 -0.35 -1.58 13.96
C VAL A 60 -1.56 -2.41 13.53
N LEU A 61 -2.22 -3.05 14.50
CA LEU A 61 -3.43 -3.82 14.28
C LEU A 61 -4.66 -2.99 14.65
N PHE A 62 -5.67 -3.00 13.77
CA PHE A 62 -6.97 -2.37 13.99
C PHE A 62 -8.01 -3.49 14.12
N PRO A 63 -8.35 -3.95 15.35
CA PRO A 63 -9.31 -5.04 15.54
C PRO A 63 -10.73 -4.65 15.09
N VAL A 64 -11.02 -3.35 15.09
CA VAL A 64 -12.23 -2.77 14.49
C VAL A 64 -11.77 -1.67 13.53
N PRO A 65 -12.36 -1.56 12.32
CA PRO A 65 -12.03 -0.48 11.40
C PRO A 65 -12.27 0.88 12.05
N PRO A 66 -11.31 1.82 11.97
CA PRO A 66 -11.53 3.18 12.45
C PRO A 66 -12.75 3.82 11.76
N GLN A 67 -13.48 4.65 12.49
CA GLN A 67 -14.79 5.14 12.03
C GLN A 67 -14.74 5.96 10.73
N TYR A 68 -13.61 6.61 10.44
CA TYR A 68 -13.38 7.29 9.16
C TYR A 68 -13.19 6.31 7.99
N VAL A 69 -12.63 5.12 8.23
CA VAL A 69 -12.53 4.06 7.20
C VAL A 69 -13.91 3.53 6.87
N ILE A 70 -14.76 3.35 7.88
CA ILE A 70 -16.14 2.87 7.68
C ILE A 70 -16.89 3.82 6.73
N ARG A 71 -16.81 5.14 6.96
CA ARG A 71 -17.46 6.14 6.09
C ARG A 71 -16.96 6.08 4.65
N LEU A 72 -15.65 5.94 4.46
CA LEU A 72 -15.05 5.84 3.12
C LEU A 72 -15.53 4.58 2.37
N LEU A 73 -15.69 3.45 3.08
CA LEU A 73 -16.22 2.22 2.50
C LEU A 73 -17.70 2.33 2.14
N GLU A 74 -18.48 3.03 2.97
CA GLU A 74 -19.88 3.32 2.67
C GLU A 74 -19.98 4.17 1.40
N GLU A 75 -19.20 5.26 1.28
CA GLU A 75 -19.15 6.11 0.07
C GLU A 75 -18.81 5.31 -1.20
N ASP A 76 -17.74 4.50 -1.17
CA ASP A 76 -17.34 3.65 -2.30
C ASP A 76 -18.44 2.65 -2.73
N THR A 77 -19.21 2.13 -1.76
CA THR A 77 -20.30 1.20 -2.03
C THR A 77 -21.46 1.89 -2.76
N HIS A 78 -21.75 3.14 -2.41
CA HIS A 78 -22.82 3.90 -3.07
C HIS A 78 -22.44 4.26 -4.51
N ASP A 79 -21.20 4.67 -4.76
CA ASP A 79 -20.74 5.01 -6.12
C ASP A 79 -20.81 3.80 -7.07
N SER A 80 -20.53 2.58 -6.57
CA SER A 80 -20.60 1.34 -7.38
C SER A 80 -22.02 0.91 -7.79
N LEU A 81 -23.06 1.49 -7.18
CA LEU A 81 -24.46 1.17 -7.48
C LEU A 81 -25.07 2.11 -8.53
N TYR A 82 -24.36 3.18 -8.92
CA TYR A 82 -24.81 4.17 -9.89
C TYR A 82 -23.95 4.22 -11.18
N GLU A 83 -23.01 3.27 -11.34
CA GLU A 83 -22.33 2.96 -12.62
C GLU A 83 -22.99 1.79 -13.35
#